data_AF-A0A6L5Z2I2-F1
#
_entry.id   AF-A0A6L5Z2I2-F1
#
_cell.length_a   1.000
_cell.length_b   1.000
_cell.length_c   1.000
_cell.angle_alpha   90.00
_cell.angle_beta   90.00
_cell.angle_gamma   90.00
#
_symmetry.space_group_name_H-M   'P 1'
#
loop_
_entity.id
_entity.type
_entity.pdbx_description
1 polymer ?
#
loop_
_entity_poly.entity_id
_entity_poly.type
_entity_poly.pdbx_seq_one_letter_code
_entity_poly.pdbx_strand_id
1 'polypeptide(L)' 'MGQVIQIDEARIRDHLGEMVRGTVEEALNAMLDAEADRLCGAGRYERSEGRKDTRAGSYERS' A
#
# COMPACT_ATOMS: atom_id res chain seq x y z
N MET A 1 -27.24 5.31 -36.46
CA MET A 1 -26.43 4.34 -35.67
C MET A 1 -25.09 4.97 -35.41
N GLY A 2 -24.64 4.99 -34.17
CA GLY A 2 -23.34 5.53 -33.79
C GLY A 2 -23.44 6.16 -32.42
N GLN A 3 -23.30 5.35 -31.37
CA GLN A 3 -22.99 5.90 -30.05
C GLN A 3 -21.61 6.57 -30.18
N VAL A 4 -21.62 7.89 -30.28
CA VAL A 4 -20.43 8.72 -30.28
C VAL A 4 -19.93 8.75 -28.84
N ILE A 5 -19.01 7.84 -28.51
CA ILE A 5 -18.29 7.89 -27.23
C ILE A 5 -17.34 9.08 -27.33
N GLN A 6 -17.62 10.17 -26.59
CA GLN A 6 -16.63 11.22 -26.35
C GLN A 6 -15.70 10.76 -25.23
N ILE A 7 -14.40 10.72 -25.53
CA ILE A 7 -13.36 10.35 -24.58
C ILE A 7 -12.81 11.62 -23.95
N ASP A 8 -13.00 11.77 -22.63
CA ASP A 8 -12.38 12.82 -21.83
C ASP A 8 -10.99 12.34 -21.38
N GLU A 9 -9.97 12.70 -22.16
CA GLU A 9 -8.57 12.31 -21.90
C GLU A 9 -8.05 12.83 -20.55
N ALA A 10 -8.50 14.01 -20.11
CA ALA A 10 -8.07 14.58 -18.84
C ALA A 10 -8.56 13.70 -17.69
N ARG A 11 -9.85 13.34 -17.70
CA ARG A 11 -10.43 12.45 -16.70
C ARG A 11 -9.77 11.07 -16.67
N ILE A 12 -9.43 10.51 -17.83
CA ILE A 12 -8.75 9.21 -17.91
C ILE A 12 -7.34 9.30 -17.30
N ARG A 13 -6.59 10.35 -17.63
CA ARG A 13 -5.24 10.53 -17.10
C ARG A 13 -5.24 10.71 -15.59
N ASP A 14 -6.18 11.48 -15.06
CA ASP A 14 -6.31 11.69 -13.61
C ASP A 14 -6.62 10.37 -12.90
N HIS A 15 -7.60 9.62 -13.40
CA HIS A 15 -7.96 8.32 -12.83
C HIS A 15 -6.81 7.30 -12.91
N LEU A 16 -6.11 7.24 -14.04
CA LEU A 16 -4.94 6.38 -14.19
C LEU A 16 -3.82 6.78 -13.23
N GLY A 17 -3.61 8.08 -13.03
CA GLY A 17 -2.64 8.60 -12.07
C GLY A 17 -2.95 8.20 -10.63
N GLU A 18 -4.22 8.25 -10.23
CA GLU A 18 -4.66 7.76 -8.92
C GLU A 18 -4.43 6.26 -8.74
N MET A 19 -4.78 5.46 -9.74
CA MET A 19 -4.54 4.01 -9.69
C MET A 19 -3.05 3.69 -9.57
N VAL A 20 -2.21 4.31 -10.40
CA VAL A 20 -0.75 4.08 -10.36
C VAL A 20 -0.19 4.48 -9.01
N ARG A 21 -0.57 5.65 -8.48
CA ARG A 21 -0.13 6.10 -7.16
C ARG A 21 -0.53 5.10 -6.07
N GLY A 22 -1.80 4.67 -6.06
CA GLY A 22 -2.31 3.69 -5.09
C GLY A 22 -1.55 2.36 -5.17
N THR A 23 -1.35 1.82 -6.37
CA THR A 23 -0.61 0.56 -6.55
C THR A 23 0.85 0.67 -6.11
N VAL A 24 1.51 1.80 -6.37
CA VAL A 24 2.89 2.02 -5.92
C VAL A 24 2.94 2.10 -4.39
N GLU A 25 2.00 2.81 -3.77
CA GLU A 25 1.90 2.92 -2.32
C GLU A 25 1.65 1.55 -1.66
N GLU A 26 0.71 0.76 -2.19
CA GLU A 26 0.44 -0.62 -1.74
C GLU A 26 1.69 -1.50 -1.84
N ALA A 27 2.40 -1.46 -2.96
CA ALA A 27 3.61 -2.24 -3.18
C ALA A 27 4.73 -1.85 -2.19
N LEU A 28 4.94 -0.55 -1.97
CA LEU A 28 5.94 -0.06 -1.01
C LEU A 28 5.59 -0.46 0.42
N ASN A 29 4.32 -0.33 0.81
CA ASN A 29 3.87 -0.76 2.15
C ASN A 29 4.07 -2.26 2.36
N ALA A 30 3.81 -3.09 1.34
CA ALA A 30 4.08 -4.53 1.42
C ALA A 30 5.57 -4.84 1.60
N MET A 31 6.46 -4.10 0.92
CA MET A 31 7.91 -4.26 1.09
C MET A 31 8.37 -3.87 2.50
N LEU A 32 7.83 -2.76 3.05
CA LEU A 32 8.12 -2.30 4.41
C LEU A 32 7.62 -3.29 5.47
N ASP A 33 6.43 -3.86 5.28
CA ASP A 33 5.91 -4.90 6.17
C ASP A 33 6.81 -6.14 6.16
N ALA A 34 7.24 -6.60 4.97
CA ALA A 34 8.14 -7.73 4.84
C ALA A 34 9.54 -7.48 5.43
N GLU A 35 10.01 -6.24 5.40
CA GLU A 35 11.25 -5.83 6.08
C GLU A 35 11.07 -5.80 7.60
N ALA A 36 9.96 -5.24 8.09
CA ALA A 36 9.66 -5.18 9.51
C ALA A 36 9.54 -6.58 10.13
N ASP A 37 8.89 -7.52 9.44
CA ASP A 37 8.77 -8.91 9.89
C ASP A 37 10.15 -9.59 9.98
N ARG A 38 11.04 -9.33 9.01
CA ARG A 38 12.43 -9.82 9.02
C ARG A 38 13.26 -9.24 10.16
N LEU A 39 13.12 -7.95 10.44
CA LEU A 39 13.86 -7.27 11.50
C LEU A 39 13.33 -7.61 12.90
N CYS A 40 12.01 -7.69 13.05
CA CYS A 40 11.37 -8.00 14.33
C CYS A 40 11.36 -9.50 14.65
N GLY A 41 11.49 -10.36 13.62
CA GLY A 41 11.39 -11.81 13.74
C GLY A 41 9.98 -12.31 14.12
N ALA A 42 8.95 -11.51 13.84
CA ALA A 42 7.56 -11.80 14.17
C ALA A 42 6.63 -11.04 13.23
N GLY A 43 5.55 -11.70 12.79
CA GLY A 43 4.51 -11.10 11.96
C GLY A 43 3.57 -10.16 12.71
N ARG A 44 2.72 -9.46 11.96
CA ARG A 44 1.71 -8.56 12.54
C ARG A 44 0.76 -9.32 13.47
N TYR A 45 0.63 -8.81 14.70
CA TYR A 45 -0.17 -9.40 15.80
C TYR A 45 0.29 -10.79 16.29
N GLU A 46 1.45 -11.26 15.85
CA GLU A 46 2.04 -12.48 16.38
C GLU A 46 2.43 -12.29 17.86
N ARG A 47 2.10 -13.28 18.69
CA ARG A 47 2.45 -13.33 20.11
C ARG A 47 3.34 -14.53 20.38
N SER A 48 4.48 -14.30 21.03
CA SER A 48 5.39 -15.35 21.46
C SER A 48 5.86 -15.09 22.89
N GLU A 49 5.95 -16.15 23.70
CA GLU A 49 6.33 -16.09 25.12
C GLU A 49 7.71 -15.44 25.34
N GLY A 50 8.64 -15.59 24.38
CA GLY A 50 10.00 -15.06 24.48
C GLY A 50 10.13 -13.56 24.16
N ARG A 51 9.08 -12.93 23.61
CA ARG A 51 9.14 -11.55 23.13
C ARG A 51 8.38 -10.62 24.07
N LYS A 52 9.11 -9.80 24.83
CA LYS A 52 8.52 -8.79 25.72
C LYS A 52 8.07 -7.52 24.99
N ASP A 53 8.66 -7.25 23.83
CA ASP A 53 8.42 -6.03 23.05
C ASP A 53 7.41 -6.27 21.91
N THR A 54 6.78 -5.21 21.41
CA THR A 54 5.77 -5.28 20.34
C THR A 54 6.18 -4.46 19.12
N ARG A 55 5.54 -4.68 17.96
CA ARG A 55 5.78 -3.83 16.79
C ARG A 55 5.07 -2.49 16.99
N ALA A 56 5.80 -1.38 16.94
CA ALA A 56 5.21 -0.04 16.96
C ALA A 56 4.41 0.17 15.66
N GLY A 57 3.09 0.35 15.77
CA GLY A 57 2.09 0.24 14.70
C GLY A 57 2.43 0.88 13.35
N SER A 58 1.73 1.95 12.96
CA SER A 58 1.95 2.67 11.71
C SER A 58 1.79 4.17 11.92
N TYR A 59 2.36 4.95 11.02
CA TYR A 59 2.21 6.40 10.97
C TYR A 59 2.12 6.85 9.51
N GLU A 60 1.46 7.98 9.27
CA GLU A 60 1.32 8.56 7.94
C GLU A 60 2.59 9.31 7.52
N ARG A 61 2.96 9.18 6.25
CA ARG A 61 4.12 9.86 5.66
C ARG A 61 3.64 10.84 4.60
N SER A 62 4.10 12.09 4.71
CA SER A 62 3.87 13.18 3.74
C SER A 62 4.75 13.05 2.51
#